data_AF-A0A4U9V489-F1
#
_entry.id   AF-A0A4U9V489-F1
#
_cell.length_a   1.000
_cell.length_b   1.000
_cell.length_c   1.000
_cell.angle_alpha   90.00
_cell.angle_beta   90.00
_cell.angle_gamma   90.00
#
_symmetry.space_group_name_H-M   'P 1'
#
loop_
_entity.id
_entity.type
_entity.pdbx_description
1 polymer ?
#
loop_
_entity_poly.entity_id
_entity_poly.type
_entity_poly.pdbx_seq_one_letter_code
_entity_poly.pdbx_strand_id
1 'polypeptide(L)'
;MDMKAIFKTTALCLALGGMGISYSALAVDARIKITGTVKASPCTVDAVGGDVNVNLGEIKAHTLTAGAGSDWENFSLDLSDCPASTTNVIATFHRYGSG
;
A
#
# COMPACT_ATOMS: atom_id res chain seq x y z
N MET A 1 74.64 -29.15 -11.89
CA MET A 1 73.45 -28.28 -12.04
C MET A 1 73.80 -26.92 -11.47
N ASP A 2 74.15 -25.97 -12.33
CA ASP A 2 74.63 -24.65 -11.92
C ASP A 2 73.52 -23.83 -11.25
N MET A 3 73.60 -23.69 -9.92
CA MET A 3 72.68 -22.93 -9.05
C MET A 3 72.47 -21.48 -9.54
N LYS A 4 73.45 -20.90 -10.24
CA LYS A 4 73.37 -19.55 -10.83
C LYS A 4 72.39 -19.44 -11.99
N ALA A 5 72.17 -20.50 -12.77
CA ALA A 5 71.23 -20.47 -13.88
C ALA A 5 69.78 -20.42 -13.37
N ILE A 6 69.49 -21.19 -12.32
CA ILE A 6 68.17 -21.28 -11.68
C ILE A 6 67.71 -19.91 -11.15
N PHE A 7 68.62 -19.12 -10.55
CA PHE A 7 68.32 -17.79 -10.00
C PHE A 7 68.03 -16.74 -11.08
N LYS A 8 68.68 -16.85 -12.26
CA LYS A 8 68.40 -15.97 -13.41
C LYS A 8 67.07 -16.31 -14.08
N THR A 9 66.75 -17.60 -14.22
CA THR A 9 65.51 -18.04 -14.88
C THR A 9 64.27 -17.74 -14.04
N THR A 10 64.35 -17.86 -12.71
CA THR A 10 63.23 -17.46 -11.82
C THR A 10 63.03 -15.95 -11.76
N ALA A 11 64.10 -15.14 -11.77
CA ALA A 11 64.00 -13.69 -11.84
C ALA A 11 63.37 -13.21 -13.17
N LEU A 12 63.67 -13.88 -14.29
CA LEU A 12 63.08 -13.57 -15.60
C LEU A 12 61.58 -13.91 -15.66
N CYS A 13 61.15 -15.00 -15.04
CA CYS A 13 59.73 -15.38 -14.96
C CYS A 13 58.90 -14.45 -14.06
N LEU A 14 59.48 -13.95 -12.95
CA LEU A 14 58.83 -12.94 -12.11
C LEU A 14 58.74 -11.56 -12.80
N ALA A 15 59.72 -11.20 -13.63
CA ALA A 15 59.69 -9.95 -14.40
C ALA A 15 58.66 -9.98 -15.55
N LEU A 16 58.32 -11.16 -16.09
CA LEU A 16 57.36 -11.31 -17.19
C LEU A 16 55.96 -11.79 -16.73
N GLY A 17 55.85 -12.40 -15.55
CA GLY A 17 54.59 -12.91 -14.98
C GLY A 17 53.91 -11.95 -13.99
N GLY A 18 54.51 -10.80 -13.70
CA GLY A 18 54.03 -9.83 -12.71
C GLY A 18 52.86 -8.95 -13.15
N MET A 19 52.34 -9.10 -14.38
CA MET A 19 51.10 -8.44 -14.80
C MET A 19 49.91 -9.33 -14.43
N GLY A 20 49.72 -9.47 -13.11
CA GLY A 20 48.46 -9.95 -12.56
C GLY A 20 47.35 -9.04 -13.05
N ILE A 21 46.38 -9.65 -13.72
CA ILE A 21 45.25 -8.99 -14.36
C ILE A 21 44.49 -8.27 -13.24
N SER A 22 44.78 -6.98 -13.07
CA SER A 22 44.07 -6.14 -12.12
C SER A 22 42.71 -5.87 -12.73
N TYR A 23 41.77 -6.78 -12.51
CA TYR A 23 40.36 -6.55 -12.79
C TYR A 23 39.90 -5.45 -11.83
N SER A 24 40.00 -4.20 -12.26
CA SER A 24 39.31 -3.09 -11.62
C SER A 24 37.81 -3.41 -11.65
N ALA A 25 37.22 -3.68 -10.49
CA ALA A 25 35.79 -3.87 -10.36
C ALA A 25 35.09 -2.56 -10.80
N LEU A 26 34.47 -2.57 -11.96
CA LEU A 26 33.65 -1.46 -12.44
C LEU A 26 32.36 -1.46 -11.60
N ALA A 27 32.32 -0.63 -10.56
CA ALA A 27 31.10 -0.34 -9.84
C ALA A 27 30.25 0.60 -10.70
N VAL A 28 29.13 0.10 -11.23
CA VAL A 28 28.11 0.94 -11.85
C VAL A 28 27.10 1.32 -10.77
N ASP A 29 26.84 2.61 -10.58
CA ASP A 29 25.77 3.07 -9.69
C ASP A 29 24.42 2.65 -10.27
N ALA A 30 23.82 1.62 -9.69
CA ALA A 30 22.45 1.23 -10.00
C ALA A 30 21.48 2.23 -9.36
N ARG A 31 20.90 3.13 -10.17
CA ARG A 31 19.82 4.01 -9.71
C ARG A 31 18.49 3.29 -9.79
N ILE A 32 17.98 2.85 -8.65
CA ILE A 32 16.62 2.29 -8.53
C ILE A 32 15.64 3.45 -8.41
N LYS A 33 14.82 3.66 -9.46
CA LYS A 33 13.74 4.65 -9.45
C LYS A 33 12.43 3.95 -9.05
N ILE A 34 12.01 4.16 -7.81
CA ILE A 34 10.70 3.68 -7.33
C ILE A 34 9.68 4.79 -7.54
N THR A 35 8.66 4.52 -8.36
CA THR A 35 7.51 5.40 -8.54
C THR A 35 6.24 4.65 -8.15
N GLY A 36 5.41 5.26 -7.31
CA GLY A 36 4.12 4.72 -6.92
C GLY A 36 3.23 5.82 -6.35
N THR A 37 1.92 5.61 -6.40
CA THR A 37 0.93 6.50 -5.80
C THR A 37 0.57 5.97 -4.42
N VAL A 38 0.76 6.79 -3.38
CA VAL A 38 0.30 6.46 -2.03
C VAL A 38 -1.15 6.92 -1.91
N LYS A 39 -2.08 5.96 -1.80
CA LYS A 39 -3.49 6.23 -1.49
C LYS A 39 -3.71 6.02 0.00
N ALA A 40 -4.37 6.97 0.66
CA ALA A 40 -4.79 6.78 2.05
C ALA A 40 -5.78 5.63 2.16
N SER A 41 -5.68 4.85 3.25
CA SER A 41 -6.67 3.84 3.59
C SER A 41 -8.06 4.48 3.82
N PRO A 42 -9.17 3.82 3.49
CA PRO A 42 -10.49 4.28 3.93
C PRO A 42 -10.63 4.18 5.45
N CYS A 43 -11.62 4.86 6.03
CA CYS A 43 -12.08 4.58 7.38
C CYS A 43 -12.82 3.23 7.42
N THR A 44 -12.83 2.58 8.57
CA THR A 44 -13.72 1.45 8.86
C THR A 44 -15.09 2.01 9.24
N VAL A 45 -16.17 1.43 8.70
CA VAL A 45 -17.55 1.77 9.10
C VAL A 45 -18.01 0.72 10.11
N ASP A 46 -18.48 1.15 11.27
CA ASP A 46 -19.06 0.27 12.28
C ASP A 46 -20.48 -0.16 11.86
N ALA A 47 -20.54 -1.09 10.91
CA ALA A 47 -21.75 -1.80 10.52
C ALA A 47 -21.53 -3.28 10.84
N VAL A 48 -22.28 -3.81 11.81
CA VAL A 48 -22.19 -5.22 12.21
C VAL A 48 -22.55 -6.10 11.01
N GLY A 49 -21.54 -6.68 10.35
CA GLY A 49 -21.75 -7.51 9.16
C GLY A 49 -21.99 -6.75 7.85
N GLY A 50 -21.79 -5.43 7.82
CA GLY A 50 -22.00 -4.58 6.63
C GLY A 50 -23.41 -4.01 6.49
N ASP A 51 -24.31 -4.37 7.40
CA ASP A 51 -25.69 -3.88 7.41
C ASP A 51 -25.98 -3.04 8.65
N VAL A 52 -26.76 -1.97 8.47
CA VAL A 52 -27.32 -1.17 9.55
C VAL A 52 -28.84 -1.26 9.44
N ASN A 53 -29.46 -1.95 10.39
CA ASN A 53 -30.91 -2.11 10.42
C ASN A 53 -31.55 -1.01 11.28
N VAL A 54 -32.17 -0.03 10.63
CA VAL A 54 -32.95 1.02 11.30
C VAL A 54 -34.40 0.55 11.44
N ASN A 55 -34.82 0.26 12.67
CA ASN A 55 -36.21 -0.13 12.95
C ASN A 55 -37.08 1.13 13.06
N LEU A 56 -38.06 1.27 12.16
CA LEU A 56 -39.00 2.40 12.14
C LEU A 56 -40.23 2.19 13.03
N GLY A 57 -40.30 1.06 13.73
CA GLY A 57 -41.42 0.70 14.59
C GLY A 57 -42.70 0.36 13.82
N GLU A 58 -43.82 0.39 14.55
CA GLU A 58 -45.15 0.14 13.98
C GLU A 58 -45.82 1.45 13.55
N ILE A 59 -46.08 1.59 12.26
CA ILE A 59 -46.74 2.77 11.70
C ILE A 59 -48.19 2.43 11.35
N LYS A 60 -49.14 3.17 11.94
CA LYS A 60 -50.57 2.97 11.69
C LYS A 60 -50.94 3.52 10.31
N ALA A 61 -51.33 2.65 9.38
CA ALA A 61 -51.63 3.05 8.01
C ALA A 61 -52.66 4.20 7.88
N HIS A 62 -53.65 4.27 8.77
CA HIS A 62 -54.67 5.32 8.74
C HIS A 62 -54.14 6.72 9.12
N THR A 63 -52.94 6.84 9.68
CA THR A 63 -52.30 8.13 10.01
C THR A 63 -51.40 8.63 8.89
N LEU A 64 -51.16 7.82 7.85
CA LEU A 64 -50.32 8.20 6.71
C LEU A 64 -51.20 8.73 5.57
N THR A 65 -51.01 10.01 5.26
CA THR A 65 -51.58 10.67 4.07
C THR A 65 -50.45 11.11 3.14
N ALA A 66 -50.79 11.58 1.93
CA ALA A 66 -49.78 12.08 1.00
C ALA A 66 -48.97 13.22 1.64
N GLY A 67 -47.66 13.03 1.74
CA GLY A 67 -46.74 13.98 2.39
C GLY A 67 -46.60 13.83 3.91
N ALA A 68 -47.33 12.91 4.55
CA ALA A 68 -47.14 12.58 5.96
C ALA A 68 -46.06 11.50 6.14
N GLY A 69 -45.23 11.63 7.19
CA GLY A 69 -44.26 10.63 7.62
C GLY A 69 -44.55 10.16 9.06
N SER A 70 -43.86 9.11 9.50
CA SER A 70 -43.82 8.74 10.91
C SER A 70 -42.93 9.70 11.70
N ASP A 71 -42.82 9.44 13.00
CA ASP A 71 -41.77 10.02 13.81
C ASP A 71 -40.38 9.65 13.24
N TRP A 72 -39.41 10.54 13.49
CA TRP A 72 -38.04 10.37 13.05
C TRP A 72 -37.31 9.36 13.93
N GLU A 73 -36.64 8.41 13.29
CA GLU A 73 -35.72 7.51 13.97
C GLU A 73 -34.27 7.91 13.67
N ASN A 74 -33.52 8.14 14.75
CA ASN A 74 -32.11 8.49 14.65
C ASN A 74 -31.28 7.22 14.53
N PHE A 75 -30.29 7.25 13.65
CA PHE A 75 -29.25 6.25 13.55
C PHE A 75 -27.91 6.92 13.33
N SER A 76 -26.83 6.20 13.63
CA SER A 76 -25.46 6.70 13.50
C SER A 76 -24.64 5.73 12.67
N LEU A 77 -23.69 6.28 11.93
CA LEU A 77 -22.65 5.55 11.21
C LEU A 77 -21.32 5.97 11.82
N ASP A 78 -20.79 5.14 12.70
CA ASP A 78 -19.54 5.43 13.36
C ASP A 78 -18.36 5.01 12.47
N LEU A 79 -17.35 5.87 12.44
CA LEU A 79 -16.15 5.67 11.64
C LEU A 79 -14.95 5.52 12.56
N SER A 80 -14.22 4.41 12.39
CA SER A 80 -12.98 4.14 13.11
C SER A 80 -11.80 4.04 12.15
N ASP A 81 -10.59 4.06 12.71
CA ASP A 81 -9.34 3.80 11.98
C ASP A 81 -9.11 4.70 10.75
N CYS A 82 -9.68 5.90 10.76
CA CYS A 82 -9.44 6.90 9.72
C CYS A 82 -7.96 7.34 9.73
N PRO A 83 -7.26 7.32 8.58
CA PRO A 83 -5.92 7.88 8.50
C PRO A 83 -5.88 9.36 8.87
N ALA A 84 -4.75 9.82 9.41
CA ALA A 84 -4.56 11.23 9.77
C ALA A 84 -4.71 12.22 8.58
N SER A 85 -4.54 11.73 7.35
CA SER A 85 -4.75 12.53 6.13
C SER A 85 -6.23 12.67 5.74
N THR A 86 -7.15 11.98 6.42
CA THR A 86 -8.59 12.08 6.17
C THR A 86 -9.12 13.38 6.74
N THR A 87 -9.56 14.28 5.85
CA THR A 87 -10.10 15.60 6.23
C THR A 87 -11.60 15.73 5.99
N ASN A 88 -12.17 14.82 5.20
CA ASN A 88 -13.56 14.86 4.77
C ASN A 88 -14.12 13.44 4.60
N VAL A 89 -15.38 13.25 4.97
CA VAL A 89 -16.15 12.03 4.70
C VAL A 89 -17.49 12.42 4.09
N ILE A 90 -17.93 11.67 3.07
CA ILE A 90 -19.19 11.91 2.36
C ILE A 90 -20.00 10.61 2.39
N ALA A 91 -21.24 10.70 2.85
CA ALA A 91 -22.21 9.62 2.78
C ALA A 91 -23.19 9.86 1.62
N THR A 92 -23.31 8.89 0.71
CA THR A 92 -24.25 8.94 -0.41
C THR A 92 -25.26 7.81 -0.26
N PHE A 93 -26.53 8.16 -0.17
CA PHE A 93 -27.62 7.19 -0.06
C PHE A 93 -28.22 6.90 -1.43
N HIS A 94 -28.42 5.62 -1.73
CA HIS A 94 -29.01 5.16 -2.99
C HIS A 94 -30.23 4.29 -2.69
N ARG A 95 -31.16 4.24 -3.65
CA ARG A 95 -32.23 3.24 -3.64
C ARG A 95 -31.60 1.85 -3.73
N TYR A 96 -32.02 0.95 -2.85
CA TYR A 96 -31.81 -0.47 -3.06
C TYR A 96 -32.70 -0.92 -4.23
N GLY A 97 -32.10 -1.24 -5.38
CA GLY A 97 -32.84 -1.69 -6.58
C GLY A 97 -33.65 -2.96 -6.28
N SER A 98 -34.90 -3.07 -6.71
CA SER A 98 -35.21 -3.55 -8.06
C SER A 98 -35.54 -2.43 -9.05
N GLY A 99 -35.12 -2.61 -10.30
CA GLY A 99 -35.28 -1.68 -11.42
C GLY A 99 -36.72 -1.34 -11.79
#